data_AF-B7AT76-F1
#
_entry.id   AF-B7AT76-F1
#
_cell.length_a   1.000
_cell.length_b   1.000
_cell.length_c   1.000
_cell.angle_alpha   90.00
_cell.angle_beta   90.00
_cell.angle_gamma   90.00
#
_symmetry.space_group_name_H-M   'P 1'
#
loop_
_entity.id
_entity.type
_entity.pdbx_description
1 polymer ?
#
loop_
_entity_poly.entity_id
_entity_poly.type
_entity_poly.pdbx_seq_one_letter_code
_entity_poly.pdbx_strand_id
1 'polypeptide(L)'
;MLNVGQLNEGFVLDHIEAGKSMQIYDNLGLGKLDCQVAIIKNARSNKMGKKDIIKIEGGLDLVDLDVLGFIDHNITVNIIKDGEIVEKSVFRSQNVLLMLSDVRTHAVLHPLSRNWITYSHLPMRIIRCTDAYTARKSI
;
A
#
# COMPACT_ATOMS: atom_id res chain seq x y z
N MET A 1 19.61 -8.59 -19.65
CA MET A 1 18.85 -7.55 -18.92
C MET A 1 17.53 -7.36 -19.63
N LEU A 2 16.42 -7.33 -18.89
CA LEU A 2 15.12 -6.98 -19.48
C LEU A 2 15.05 -5.46 -19.57
N ASN A 3 14.77 -4.93 -20.76
CA ASN A 3 14.62 -3.50 -20.99
C ASN A 3 13.16 -3.19 -21.35
N VAL A 4 12.63 -2.14 -20.74
CA VAL A 4 11.30 -1.59 -21.02
C VAL A 4 11.49 -0.11 -21.28
N GLY A 5 10.81 0.42 -22.30
CA GLY A 5 10.92 1.79 -22.77
C GLY A 5 10.96 2.84 -21.65
N GLN A 6 11.66 3.93 -21.92
CA GLN A 6 11.65 5.12 -21.06
C GLN A 6 10.29 5.81 -21.18
N LEU A 7 9.90 6.54 -20.13
CA LEU A 7 8.75 7.44 -20.16
C LEU A 7 9.24 8.83 -20.54
N ASN A 8 8.48 9.58 -21.33
CA ASN A 8 8.70 11.01 -21.53
C ASN A 8 8.03 11.82 -20.40
N GLU A 9 6.76 11.54 -20.13
CA GLU A 9 5.96 12.18 -19.08
C GLU A 9 5.25 11.10 -18.27
N GLY A 10 5.46 11.08 -16.96
CA GLY A 10 4.92 9.99 -16.15
C GLY A 10 5.50 9.88 -14.77
N PHE A 11 5.27 8.72 -14.15
CA PHE A 11 5.90 8.37 -12.90
C PHE A 11 6.20 6.88 -12.82
N VAL A 12 7.23 6.55 -12.04
CA VAL A 12 7.72 5.19 -11.84
C VAL A 12 7.65 4.85 -10.37
N LEU A 13 6.87 3.83 -10.05
CA LEU A 13 6.84 3.18 -8.75
C LEU A 13 7.93 2.10 -8.74
N ASP A 14 9.02 2.39 -8.04
CA ASP A 14 10.15 1.48 -7.89
C ASP A 14 10.26 0.96 -6.46
N HIS A 15 11.03 -0.11 -6.27
CA HIS A 15 11.25 -0.77 -4.97
C HIS A 15 9.98 -1.36 -4.35
N ILE A 16 9.02 -1.76 -5.19
CA ILE A 16 7.87 -2.53 -4.74
C ILE A 16 8.35 -3.92 -4.35
N GLU A 17 7.87 -4.45 -3.24
CA GLU A 17 8.09 -5.82 -2.81
C GLU A 17 7.62 -6.81 -3.89
N ALA A 18 8.45 -7.80 -4.16
CA ALA A 18 8.20 -8.76 -5.24
C ALA A 18 6.83 -9.45 -5.05
N GLY A 19 5.99 -9.39 -6.08
CA GLY A 19 4.64 -9.96 -6.05
C GLY A 19 3.53 -8.94 -5.82
N LYS A 20 3.78 -7.79 -5.20
CA LYS A 20 2.75 -6.80 -4.82
C LYS A 20 2.28 -5.88 -5.94
N SER A 21 2.94 -5.84 -7.10
CA SER A 21 2.59 -4.91 -8.19
C SER A 21 1.14 -5.02 -8.68
N MET A 22 0.55 -6.22 -8.72
CA MET A 22 -0.84 -6.37 -9.17
C MET A 22 -1.84 -5.80 -8.17
N GLN A 23 -1.57 -5.98 -6.87
CA GLN A 23 -2.36 -5.35 -5.83
C GLN A 23 -2.32 -3.82 -5.97
N ILE A 24 -1.15 -3.24 -6.22
CA ILE A 24 -1.02 -1.79 -6.45
C ILE A 24 -1.79 -1.38 -7.71
N TYR A 25 -1.65 -2.13 -8.80
CA TYR A 25 -2.36 -1.86 -10.06
C TYR A 25 -3.89 -1.78 -9.85
N ASP A 26 -4.46 -2.73 -9.11
CA ASP A 26 -5.88 -2.77 -8.81
C ASP A 26 -6.32 -1.65 -7.87
N ASN A 27 -5.54 -1.37 -6.81
CA ASN A 27 -5.86 -0.33 -5.82
C ASN A 27 -5.77 1.09 -6.40
N LEU A 28 -4.82 1.32 -7.31
CA LEU A 28 -4.73 2.59 -8.05
C LEU A 28 -5.78 2.71 -9.17
N GLY A 29 -6.55 1.64 -9.44
CA GLY A 29 -7.57 1.66 -10.48
C GLY A 29 -7.02 1.77 -11.91
N LEU A 30 -5.75 1.39 -12.12
CA LEU A 30 -5.05 1.59 -13.39
C LEU A 30 -5.71 0.88 -14.58
N GLY A 31 -6.43 -0.22 -14.35
CA GLY A 31 -7.18 -0.92 -15.39
C GLY A 31 -8.40 -0.17 -15.93
N LYS A 32 -8.78 0.95 -15.31
CA LYS A 32 -9.89 1.82 -15.74
C LYS A 32 -9.41 3.10 -16.41
N LEU A 33 -8.11 3.39 -16.34
CA LEU A 33 -7.52 4.60 -16.90
C LEU A 33 -7.09 4.33 -18.33
N ASP A 34 -7.30 5.31 -19.21
CA ASP A 34 -6.79 5.29 -20.58
C ASP A 34 -5.34 5.83 -20.59
N CYS A 35 -4.43 5.10 -19.96
CA CYS A 35 -3.01 5.43 -19.92
C CYS A 35 -2.12 4.19 -20.13
N GLN A 36 -0.91 4.42 -20.62
CA GLN A 36 0.04 3.32 -20.78
C GLN A 36 0.66 2.94 -19.44
N VAL A 37 0.57 1.65 -19.12
CA VAL A 37 1.15 1.09 -17.90
C VAL A 37 2.03 -0.09 -18.25
N ALA A 38 3.28 -0.07 -17.78
CA ALA A 38 4.19 -1.19 -17.87
C ALA A 38 4.50 -1.75 -16.48
N ILE A 39 4.27 -3.06 -16.30
CA ILE A 39 4.54 -3.78 -15.06
C ILE A 39 5.69 -4.75 -15.27
N ILE A 40 6.69 -4.68 -14.39
CA ILE A 40 7.83 -5.60 -14.38
C ILE A 40 7.82 -6.32 -13.04
N LYS A 41 7.53 -7.62 -13.06
CA LYS A 41 7.50 -8.46 -11.86
C LYS A 41 8.83 -9.18 -11.65
N ASN A 42 9.21 -9.36 -10.39
CA ASN A 42 10.40 -10.13 -9.98
C ASN A 42 11.70 -9.64 -10.65
N ALA A 43 11.82 -8.34 -10.91
CA ALA A 43 13.05 -7.72 -11.37
C ALA A 43 14.16 -7.96 -10.35
N ARG A 44 15.38 -8.24 -10.82
CA ARG A 44 16.54 -8.37 -9.94
C ARG A 44 16.84 -7.03 -9.27
N SER A 45 17.03 -7.06 -7.96
CA SER A 45 17.35 -5.88 -7.16
C SER A 45 18.61 -6.15 -6.33
N ASN A 46 19.62 -5.28 -6.44
CA ASN A 46 20.81 -5.41 -5.60
C ASN A 46 20.51 -5.16 -4.12
N LYS A 47 19.50 -4.32 -3.83
CA LYS A 47 19.11 -3.94 -2.47
C LYS A 47 18.13 -4.91 -1.83
N MET A 48 17.21 -5.49 -2.61
CA MET A 48 16.09 -6.30 -2.11
C MET A 48 16.13 -7.76 -2.57
N GLY A 49 17.11 -8.14 -3.38
CA GLY A 49 17.16 -9.43 -4.10
C GLY A 49 16.21 -9.45 -5.30
N LYS A 50 14.90 -9.26 -5.05
CA LYS A 50 13.85 -9.10 -6.06
C LYS A 50 12.95 -7.92 -5.74
N LYS A 51 12.45 -7.25 -6.78
CA LYS A 51 11.46 -6.17 -6.66
C LYS A 51 10.48 -6.22 -7.84
N ASP A 52 9.34 -5.57 -7.67
CA ASP A 52 8.47 -5.22 -8.78
C ASP A 52 8.66 -3.73 -9.13
N ILE A 53 8.33 -3.36 -10.36
CA ILE A 53 8.39 -1.98 -10.88
C ILE A 53 7.11 -1.73 -11.67
N ILE A 54 6.50 -0.56 -11.49
CA ILE A 54 5.38 -0.10 -12.31
C ILE A 54 5.75 1.25 -12.93
N LYS A 55 5.62 1.38 -14.24
CA LYS A 55 5.77 2.63 -14.99
C LYS A 55 4.39 3.05 -15.49
N ILE A 56 3.99 4.28 -15.23
CA ILE A 56 2.69 4.84 -15.65
C ILE A 56 2.96 6.13 -16.42
N GLU A 57 2.39 6.23 -17.61
CA GLU A 57 2.38 7.46 -18.40
C GLU A 57 1.28 8.41 -17.90
N GLY A 58 1.59 9.71 -17.86
CA GLY A 58 0.64 10.76 -17.43
C GLY A 58 0.93 11.41 -16.08
N GLY A 59 0.03 12.29 -15.65
CA GLY A 59 0.21 13.08 -14.43
C GLY A 59 -0.05 12.31 -13.13
N LEU A 60 0.48 12.83 -12.02
CA LEU A 60 0.22 12.29 -10.68
C LEU A 60 -1.23 12.47 -10.21
N ASP A 61 -1.97 13.36 -10.83
CA ASP A 61 -3.40 13.62 -10.59
C ASP A 61 -4.30 12.47 -11.04
N LEU A 62 -3.78 11.54 -11.85
CA LEU A 62 -4.52 10.38 -12.34
C LEU A 62 -4.78 9.32 -11.26
N VAL A 63 -3.96 9.29 -10.20
CA VAL A 63 -4.01 8.24 -9.17
C VAL A 63 -3.80 8.80 -7.77
N ASP A 64 -4.41 8.14 -6.79
CA ASP A 64 -4.15 8.44 -5.39
C ASP A 64 -2.91 7.67 -4.90
N LEU A 65 -1.83 8.39 -4.59
CA LEU A 65 -0.59 7.79 -4.11
C LEU A 65 -0.60 7.47 -2.61
N ASP A 66 -1.56 7.99 -1.83
CA ASP A 66 -1.59 7.77 -0.38
C ASP A 66 -1.87 6.30 -0.04
N VAL A 67 -2.61 5.60 -0.91
CA VAL A 67 -2.87 4.16 -0.79
C VAL A 67 -1.58 3.33 -0.85
N LEU A 68 -0.53 3.82 -1.55
CA LEU A 68 0.73 3.09 -1.72
C LEU A 68 1.45 2.88 -0.39
N GLY A 69 1.42 3.88 0.48
CA GLY A 69 2.03 3.83 1.81
C GLY A 69 1.45 2.72 2.68
N PHE A 70 0.18 2.34 2.48
CA PHE A 70 -0.47 1.25 3.22
C PHE A 70 -0.13 -0.14 2.66
N ILE A 71 0.14 -0.25 1.35
CA ILE A 71 0.43 -1.54 0.70
C ILE A 71 1.91 -1.93 0.88
N ASP A 72 2.82 -0.97 0.67
CA ASP A 72 4.24 -1.20 0.80
C ASP A 72 5.03 0.08 1.12
N HIS A 73 5.70 0.04 2.27
CA HIS A 73 6.51 1.11 2.82
C HIS A 73 7.87 1.31 2.12
N ASN A 74 8.24 0.44 1.18
CA ASN A 74 9.51 0.55 0.46
C ASN A 74 9.37 1.29 -0.88
N ILE A 75 8.15 1.59 -1.30
CA ILE A 75 7.88 2.20 -2.60
C ILE A 75 8.57 3.56 -2.70
N THR A 76 9.24 3.73 -3.83
CA THR A 76 9.83 5.00 -4.26
C THR A 76 9.09 5.48 -5.49
N VAL A 77 8.55 6.69 -5.44
CA VAL A 77 7.93 7.35 -6.58
C VAL A 77 8.98 8.23 -7.25
N ASN A 78 9.24 7.99 -8.52
CA ASN A 78 10.10 8.85 -9.34
C ASN A 78 9.22 9.52 -10.39
N ILE A 79 9.17 10.86 -10.36
CA ILE A 79 8.38 11.65 -11.30
C ILE A 79 9.27 11.98 -12.48
N ILE A 80 8.77 11.72 -13.69
CA ILE A 80 9.48 11.90 -14.95
C ILE A 80 8.80 13.01 -15.75
N LYS A 81 9.59 14.01 -16.17
CA LYS A 81 9.19 15.05 -17.13
C LYS A 81 10.29 15.24 -18.16
N ASP A 82 9.92 15.44 -19.41
CA ASP A 82 10.85 15.55 -20.55
C ASP A 82 11.89 14.40 -20.61
N GLY A 83 11.52 13.20 -20.15
CA GLY A 83 12.40 12.02 -20.11
C GLY A 83 13.40 11.98 -18.94
N GLU A 84 13.39 12.98 -18.06
CA GLU A 84 14.28 13.09 -16.91
C GLU A 84 13.53 12.96 -15.57
N ILE A 85 14.22 12.45 -14.55
CA ILE A 85 13.64 12.36 -13.20
C ILE A 85 13.75 13.75 -12.55
N VAL A 86 12.61 14.43 -12.45
CA VAL A 86 12.54 15.77 -11.84
C VAL A 86 12.37 15.73 -10.33
N GLU A 87 11.78 14.65 -9.80
CA GLU A 87 11.50 14.52 -8.37
C GLU A 87 11.46 13.06 -7.94
N LYS A 88 11.83 12.83 -6.67
CA LYS A 88 11.87 11.51 -6.05
C LYS A 88 11.30 11.56 -4.63
N SER A 89 10.20 10.87 -4.44
CA SER A 89 9.49 10.79 -3.16
C SER A 89 9.55 9.37 -2.60
N VAL A 90 9.94 9.25 -1.34
CA VAL A 90 10.04 7.97 -0.62
C VAL A 90 8.99 7.95 0.48
N PHE A 91 8.06 7.00 0.42
CA PHE A 91 7.04 6.85 1.45
C PHE A 91 7.66 6.21 2.70
N ARG A 92 8.11 7.03 3.64
CA ARG A 92 8.40 6.58 5.00
C ARG A 92 7.13 6.71 5.82
N SER A 93 6.46 5.59 6.07
CA SER A 93 5.32 5.56 6.98
C SER A 93 5.76 5.95 8.39
N GLN A 94 5.50 7.21 8.72
CA GLN A 94 5.15 7.62 10.07
C GLN A 94 3.62 7.70 10.02
N ASN A 95 2.94 6.95 10.88
CA ASN A 95 1.48 7.02 11.19
C ASN A 95 0.54 5.91 10.68
N VAL A 96 0.92 4.62 10.75
CA VAL A 96 -0.07 3.50 10.73
C VAL A 96 -0.39 2.99 12.15
N LEU A 97 -0.32 3.85 13.18
CA LEU A 97 -0.74 3.48 14.54
C LEU A 97 -2.16 3.95 14.91
N LEU A 98 -2.81 4.80 14.11
CA LEU A 98 -4.02 5.50 14.58
C LEU A 98 -5.38 4.96 14.09
N MET A 99 -5.43 4.00 13.15
CA MET A 99 -6.74 3.52 12.65
C MET A 99 -7.24 2.21 13.24
N LEU A 100 -6.44 1.50 14.05
CA LEU A 100 -6.91 0.29 14.75
C LEU A 100 -7.61 0.58 16.09
N SER A 101 -7.70 1.85 16.52
CA SER A 101 -8.40 2.24 17.75
C SER A 101 -9.89 2.55 17.56
N ASP A 102 -10.38 2.81 16.33
CA ASP A 102 -11.76 3.28 16.10
C ASP A 102 -12.80 2.17 15.80
N VAL A 103 -12.42 0.89 15.91
CA VAL A 103 -13.37 -0.25 15.76
C VAL A 103 -13.89 -0.78 17.11
N ARG A 104 -13.65 -0.07 18.23
CA ARG A 104 -14.20 -0.46 19.54
C ARG A 104 -14.72 0.72 20.35
N THR A 105 -15.83 1.32 19.93
CA THR A 105 -16.61 2.21 20.80
C THR A 105 -18.11 2.21 20.46
N HIS A 106 -18.70 1.02 20.33
CA HIS A 106 -20.09 0.81 20.75
C HIS A 106 -20.09 0.03 22.06
N ALA A 107 -19.62 0.68 23.13
CA ALA A 107 -19.79 0.20 24.49
C ALA A 107 -20.09 1.41 25.38
N VAL A 108 -21.39 1.63 25.55
CA VAL A 108 -22.08 2.24 26.70
C VAL A 108 -21.14 2.83 27.76
N LEU A 109 -21.13 4.16 27.85
CA LEU A 109 -20.57 4.90 28.97
C LEU A 109 -21.33 4.53 30.26
N HIS A 110 -20.64 3.85 31.17
CA HIS A 110 -20.95 3.89 32.59
C HIS A 110 -19.65 4.21 33.33
N PRO A 111 -19.56 5.32 34.07
CA PRO A 111 -18.37 5.63 34.82
C PRO A 111 -18.36 4.78 36.09
N LEU A 112 -17.20 4.25 36.50
CA LEU A 112 -16.73 4.22 37.89
C LEU A 112 -15.36 3.51 38.00
N SER A 113 -14.42 4.27 38.59
CA SER A 113 -13.21 3.88 39.33
C SER A 113 -12.09 3.04 38.67
N ARG A 114 -10.96 3.74 38.46
CA ARG A 114 -9.58 3.41 38.90
C ARG A 114 -9.16 1.93 38.86
N ASN A 115 -8.29 1.57 37.92
CA ASN A 115 -6.87 1.29 38.19
C ASN A 115 -6.13 0.89 36.91
N TRP A 116 -4.90 1.38 36.79
CA TRP A 116 -3.99 1.16 35.69
C TRP A 116 -3.36 -0.23 35.83
N ILE A 117 -3.41 -1.05 34.77
CA ILE A 117 -2.62 -2.27 34.68
C ILE A 117 -1.86 -2.24 33.35
N THR A 118 -0.54 -2.26 33.46
CA THR A 118 0.45 -2.35 32.38
C THR A 118 0.36 -3.71 31.70
N TYR A 119 0.32 -3.75 30.37
CA TYR A 119 0.47 -5.01 29.62
C TYR A 119 1.87 -5.15 29.05
N SER A 120 2.65 -5.99 29.72
CA SER A 120 3.88 -6.61 29.23
C SER A 120 3.57 -7.67 28.16
N HIS A 121 4.21 -7.53 27.00
CA HIS A 121 4.76 -8.58 26.13
C HIS A 121 4.10 -9.96 26.15
N LEU A 122 3.27 -10.28 25.14
CA LEU A 122 3.10 -11.65 24.61
C LEU A 122 2.79 -11.63 23.09
N PRO A 123 3.17 -12.67 22.33
CA PRO A 123 3.38 -12.63 20.89
C PRO A 123 2.08 -12.76 20.07
N MET A 124 1.97 -11.98 18.99
CA MET A 124 0.87 -12.05 18.03
C MET A 124 0.78 -13.43 17.37
N ARG A 125 -0.27 -14.17 17.74
CA ARG A 125 -0.70 -15.38 17.06
C ARG A 125 -1.64 -14.98 15.94
N ILE A 126 -1.26 -15.29 14.71
CA ILE A 126 -2.02 -15.06 13.47
C ILE A 126 -3.45 -15.61 13.63
N ILE A 127 -4.45 -14.73 13.55
CA ILE A 127 -5.85 -15.13 13.42
C ILE A 127 -6.14 -15.22 11.92
N ARG A 128 -6.42 -16.44 11.45
CA ARG A 128 -7.03 -16.68 10.14
C ARG A 128 -8.47 -16.16 10.20
N CYS A 129 -8.83 -15.20 9.34
CA CYS A 129 -10.23 -14.98 9.03
C CYS A 129 -10.70 -16.16 8.16
N THR A 130 -11.62 -16.95 8.68
CA THR A 130 -12.47 -17.84 7.88
C THR A 130 -13.88 -17.29 7.96
N ASP A 131 -14.42 -16.96 6.80
CA ASP A 131 -15.80 -16.52 6.61
C ASP A 131 -16.79 -17.50 7.26
N ALA A 132 -17.76 -16.96 8.00
CA ALA A 132 -18.92 -17.72 8.47
C ALA A 132 -20.21 -16.97 8.11
N TYR A 133 -20.81 -17.49 7.06
CA TYR A 133 -22.19 -17.36 6.60
C TYR A 133 -23.24 -17.38 7.74
N THR A 134 -24.26 -16.53 7.57
CA THR A 134 -25.70 -16.71 7.93
C THR A 134 -26.08 -17.15 9.35
N ALA A 135 -26.85 -16.30 10.05
CA ALA A 135 -27.87 -16.78 11.00
C ALA A 135 -29.06 -15.81 11.11
N ARG A 136 -30.26 -16.37 10.87
CA ARG A 136 -31.58 -15.80 11.15
C ARG A 136 -31.83 -15.61 12.66
N LYS A 137 -32.76 -14.71 13.00
CA LYS A 137 -33.76 -14.78 14.10
C LYS A 137 -34.63 -13.51 13.99
N SER A 138 -35.92 -13.54 13.66
CA SER A 138 -37.09 -14.01 14.44
C SER A 138 -36.96 -13.74 15.94
N ILE A 139 -37.59 -12.66 16.40
CA ILE A 139 -38.66 -12.57 17.41
C ILE A 139 -39.63 -11.50 16.91
#